data_AF-A0A2R6DUK7-F1
#
_entry.id   AF-A0A2R6DUK7-F1
#
_cell.length_a   1.000
_cell.length_b   1.000
_cell.length_c   1.000
_cell.angle_alpha   90.00
_cell.angle_beta   90.00
_cell.angle_gamma   90.00
#
_symmetry.space_group_name_H-M   'P 1'
#
loop_
_entity.id
_entity.type
_entity.pdbx_description
1 polymer ?
#
loop_
_entity_poly.entity_id
_entity_poly.type
_entity_poly.pdbx_seq_one_letter_code
_entity_poly.pdbx_strand_id
1 'polypeptide(L)'
;GDPDVLLLDEPNAGVSSEDVDDIKALIEDVASDHSVLLVEHNMDIVMDVSDRIVVLNQGAVIADDVPENIRGDPDVQEAYLGGYEAGDLQEQRAKRAGEGAEGETA
;
A
#
# COMPACT_ATOMS: atom_id res chain seq x y z
N GLY A 1 -17.69 13.59 22.88
CA GLY A 1 -18.59 12.78 22.05
C GLY A 1 -17.83 11.53 21.74
N ASP A 2 -18.51 10.39 21.72
CA ASP A 2 -17.94 9.09 21.36
C ASP A 2 -18.57 8.71 20.02
N PRO A 3 -17.88 8.95 18.89
CA PRO A 3 -18.47 8.77 17.56
C PRO A 3 -18.54 7.29 17.19
N ASP A 4 -19.56 6.85 16.47
CA ASP A 4 -19.64 5.44 16.03
C ASP A 4 -18.66 5.12 14.88
N VAL A 5 -18.20 6.14 14.15
CA VAL A 5 -17.35 6.01 12.96
C VAL A 5 -16.21 7.03 12.98
N LEU A 6 -14.99 6.57 12.68
CA LEU A 6 -13.80 7.38 12.48
C LEU A 6 -13.36 7.36 11.01
N LEU A 7 -13.05 8.53 10.47
CA LEU A 7 -12.57 8.74 9.10
C LEU A 7 -11.11 9.20 9.17
N LEU A 8 -10.19 8.43 8.62
CA LEU A 8 -8.76 8.72 8.61
C LEU A 8 -8.28 8.90 7.17
N ASP A 9 -7.74 10.08 6.87
CA ASP A 9 -7.21 10.42 5.55
C ASP A 9 -5.68 10.50 5.63
N GLU A 10 -5.01 9.50 5.06
CA GLU A 10 -3.56 9.30 5.07
C GLU A 10 -2.89 9.52 6.46
N PRO A 11 -3.30 8.80 7.52
CA PRO A 11 -2.78 9.00 8.87
C PRO A 11 -1.27 8.68 8.99
N ASN A 12 -0.70 7.94 8.04
CA ASN A 12 0.72 7.58 8.04
C ASN A 12 1.59 8.56 7.23
N ALA A 13 1.00 9.61 6.65
CA ALA A 13 1.75 10.58 5.86
C ALA A 13 2.84 11.28 6.70
N GLY A 14 4.11 11.12 6.28
CA GLY A 14 5.25 11.73 6.96
C GLY A 14 5.73 11.00 8.21
N VAL A 15 5.20 9.81 8.48
CA VAL A 15 5.61 8.94 9.57
C VAL A 15 6.83 8.13 9.16
N SER A 16 7.77 7.90 10.09
CA SER A 16 8.95 7.10 9.80
C SER A 16 8.58 5.63 9.67
N SER A 17 9.34 4.85 8.90
CA SER A 17 9.09 3.40 8.76
C SER A 17 9.14 2.64 10.10
N GLU A 18 9.86 3.18 11.09
CA GLU A 18 10.01 2.59 12.43
C GLU A 18 8.73 2.77 13.28
N ASP A 19 7.93 3.80 12.98
CA ASP A 19 6.72 4.16 13.73
C ASP A 19 5.42 3.63 13.07
N VAL A 20 5.53 3.01 11.89
CA VAL A 20 4.36 2.51 11.14
C VAL A 20 3.60 1.44 11.93
N ASP A 21 4.32 0.53 12.61
CA ASP A 21 3.70 -0.54 13.38
C ASP A 21 2.93 0.02 14.59
N ASP A 22 3.40 1.11 15.20
CA ASP A 22 2.69 1.79 16.29
C ASP A 22 1.37 2.41 15.81
N ILE A 23 1.35 2.99 14.60
CA ILE A 23 0.12 3.53 14.03
C ILE A 23 -0.86 2.42 13.67
N LYS A 24 -0.38 1.30 13.10
CA LYS A 24 -1.23 0.12 12.85
C LYS A 24 -1.89 -0.35 14.13
N ALA A 25 -1.10 -0.53 15.20
CA ALA A 25 -1.62 -0.97 16.50
C ALA A 25 -2.67 0.01 17.05
N LEU A 26 -2.49 1.32 16.87
CA LEU A 26 -3.48 2.31 17.28
C LEU A 26 -4.78 2.22 16.46
N ILE A 27 -4.67 2.00 15.15
CA ILE A 27 -5.84 1.83 14.27
C ILE A 27 -6.62 0.57 14.68
N GLU A 28 -5.93 -0.54 14.96
CA GLU A 28 -6.53 -1.80 15.41
C GLU A 28 -7.22 -1.65 16.78
N ASP A 29 -6.60 -0.95 17.73
CA ASP A 29 -7.19 -0.68 19.05
C ASP A 29 -8.49 0.11 18.91
N VAL A 30 -8.49 1.16 18.08
CA VAL A 30 -9.70 1.96 17.83
C VAL A 30 -10.76 1.15 17.07
N ALA A 31 -10.36 0.31 16.12
CA ALA A 31 -11.27 -0.53 15.35
C ALA A 31 -11.97 -1.61 16.19
N SER A 32 -11.48 -1.88 17.41
CA SER A 32 -12.09 -2.87 18.31
C SER A 32 -13.48 -2.46 18.83
N ASP A 33 -13.71 -1.15 18.98
CA ASP A 33 -14.96 -0.59 19.51
C ASP A 33 -15.63 0.41 18.54
N HIS A 34 -14.94 0.83 17.47
CA HIS A 34 -15.40 1.86 16.52
C HIS A 34 -15.27 1.37 15.08
N SER A 35 -16.17 1.81 14.20
CA SER A 35 -15.97 1.57 12.75
C SER A 35 -14.93 2.54 12.20
N VAL A 36 -13.91 2.06 11.50
CA VAL A 36 -12.87 2.90 10.90
C VAL A 36 -12.96 2.85 9.37
N LEU A 37 -13.01 4.01 8.72
CA LEU A 37 -12.77 4.16 7.29
C LEU A 37 -11.42 4.84 7.09
N LEU A 38 -10.50 4.08 6.50
CA LEU A 38 -9.13 4.51 6.23
C LEU A 38 -8.95 4.79 4.73
N VAL A 39 -8.38 5.93 4.40
CA VAL A 39 -7.87 6.25 3.06
C VAL A 39 -6.35 6.25 3.13
N GLU A 40 -5.71 5.35 2.39
CA GLU A 40 -4.27 5.18 2.37
C GLU A 40 -3.79 4.71 1.01
N HIS A 41 -2.55 5.07 0.66
CA HIS A 41 -1.88 4.57 -0.52
C HIS A 41 -0.80 3.53 -0.19
N ASN A 42 -0.46 3.36 1.09
CA ASN A 42 0.46 2.32 1.52
C ASN A 42 -0.23 0.95 1.56
N MET A 43 0.09 0.10 0.57
CA MET A 43 -0.51 -1.24 0.43
C MET A 43 -0.19 -2.18 1.59
N ASP A 44 0.98 -2.07 2.23
CA ASP A 44 1.30 -2.92 3.38
C ASP A 44 0.40 -2.57 4.58
N ILE A 45 0.05 -1.29 4.74
CA ILE A 45 -0.82 -0.85 5.84
C ILE A 45 -2.26 -1.30 5.59
N VAL A 46 -2.83 -0.94 4.44
CA VAL A 46 -4.24 -1.27 4.17
C VAL A 46 -4.50 -2.77 4.16
N MET A 47 -3.53 -3.58 3.72
CA MET A 47 -3.67 -5.04 3.72
C MET A 47 -3.64 -5.65 5.11
N ASP A 48 -2.88 -5.05 6.04
CA ASP A 48 -2.73 -5.57 7.39
C ASP A 48 -3.91 -5.18 8.29
N VAL A 49 -4.43 -3.95 8.18
CA VAL A 49 -5.39 -3.40 9.15
C VAL A 49 -6.85 -3.40 8.69
N SER A 50 -7.14 -3.78 7.43
CA SER A 50 -8.49 -3.65 6.87
C SER A 50 -9.22 -4.99 6.77
N ASP A 51 -10.47 -5.06 7.21
CA ASP A 51 -11.34 -6.23 6.97
C ASP A 51 -11.84 -6.32 5.51
N ARG A 52 -11.92 -5.18 4.83
CA ARG A 52 -12.42 -5.00 3.46
C ARG A 52 -11.75 -3.79 2.84
N ILE A 53 -11.37 -3.89 1.57
CA ILE A 53 -10.68 -2.84 0.82
C ILE A 53 -11.48 -2.51 -0.43
N VAL A 54 -11.70 -1.22 -0.66
CA VAL A 54 -12.29 -0.69 -1.89
C VAL A 54 -11.21 0.05 -2.66
N VAL A 55 -10.96 -0.38 -3.90
CA VAL A 55 -9.95 0.22 -4.77
C VAL A 55 -10.63 1.12 -5.80
N LEU A 56 -10.19 2.38 -5.85
CA LEU A 56 -10.75 3.41 -6.73
C LEU A 56 -9.72 3.82 -7.79
N ASN A 57 -9.98 3.58 -9.07
CA ASN A 57 -9.13 4.07 -10.16
C ASN A 57 -9.93 5.00 -11.07
N GLN A 58 -9.39 6.19 -11.37
CA GLN A 58 -10.02 7.19 -12.24
C GLN A 58 -11.48 7.52 -11.88
N GLY A 59 -11.80 7.55 -10.58
CA GLY A 59 -13.15 7.84 -10.09
C GLY A 59 -14.15 6.70 -10.20
N ALA A 60 -13.69 5.49 -10.57
CA ALA A 60 -14.50 4.28 -10.60
C ALA A 60 -13.95 3.25 -9.60
N VAL A 61 -14.86 2.54 -8.92
CA VAL A 61 -14.47 1.39 -8.10
C VAL A 61 -14.10 0.25 -9.05
N ILE A 62 -12.88 -0.24 -8.91
CA ILE A 62 -12.37 -1.37 -9.71
C ILE A 62 -12.38 -2.69 -8.93
N ALA A 63 -12.28 -2.63 -7.60
CA ALA A 63 -12.34 -3.80 -6.74
C ALA A 63 -12.92 -3.44 -5.36
N ASP A 64 -13.58 -4.41 -4.73
CA ASP A 64 -14.27 -4.27 -3.45
C ASP A 64 -14.38 -5.64 -2.78
N ASP A 65 -13.39 -6.01 -1.98
CA ASP A 65 -13.24 -7.36 -1.43
C ASP A 65 -12.30 -7.38 -0.20
N VAL A 66 -12.09 -8.56 0.38
CA VAL A 66 -11.10 -8.79 1.44
C VAL A 66 -9.67 -8.60 0.92
N PRO A 67 -8.70 -8.24 1.78
CA PRO A 67 -7.31 -7.97 1.39
C PRO A 67 -6.66 -9.07 0.52
N GLU A 68 -6.93 -10.33 0.84
CA GLU A 68 -6.39 -11.49 0.13
C GLU A 68 -6.78 -11.52 -1.35
N ASN A 69 -8.03 -11.17 -1.66
CA ASN A 69 -8.55 -11.13 -3.02
C ASN A 69 -8.04 -9.89 -3.76
N ILE A 70 -8.01 -8.73 -3.09
CA ILE A 70 -7.51 -7.48 -3.67
C ILE A 70 -6.04 -7.59 -4.08
N ARG A 71 -5.20 -8.25 -3.28
CA ARG A 71 -3.79 -8.48 -3.62
C ARG A 71 -3.62 -9.32 -4.89
N GLY A 72 -4.52 -10.27 -5.14
CA GLY A 72 -4.50 -11.14 -6.30
C GLY A 72 -5.20 -10.58 -7.54
N ASP A 73 -5.87 -9.43 -7.42
CA ASP A 73 -6.69 -8.85 -8.49
C ASP A 73 -5.81 -8.22 -9.59
N PRO A 74 -5.88 -8.71 -10.84
CA PRO A 74 -5.08 -8.19 -11.95
C PRO A 74 -5.34 -6.72 -12.26
N ASP A 75 -6.59 -6.24 -12.15
CA ASP A 75 -6.96 -4.86 -12.45
C ASP A 75 -6.39 -3.93 -11.38
N VAL A 76 -6.37 -4.37 -10.11
CA VAL A 76 -5.70 -3.65 -9.00
C VAL A 76 -4.19 -3.62 -9.22
N GLN A 77 -3.58 -4.74 -9.62
CA GLN A 77 -2.15 -4.80 -9.91
C GLN A 77 -1.75 -3.88 -11.07
N GLU A 78 -2.52 -3.85 -12.14
CA GLU A 78 -2.29 -2.95 -13.27
C GLU A 78 -2.44 -1.48 -12.85
N ALA A 79 -3.48 -1.16 -12.07
CA ALA A 79 -3.81 0.23 -11.71
C ALA A 79 -2.87 0.84 -10.66
N TYR A 80 -2.46 0.07 -9.64
CA TYR A 80 -1.76 0.59 -8.45
C TYR A 80 -0.34 0.08 -8.29
N LEU A 81 -0.06 -1.11 -8.82
CA LEU A 81 1.25 -1.74 -8.69
C LEU A 81 2.11 -1.57 -9.95
N GLY A 82 1.54 -1.10 -11.06
CA GLY A 82 2.29 -0.60 -12.22
C GLY A 82 3.40 -1.54 -12.71
N GLY A 83 3.13 -2.85 -12.70
CA GLY A 83 4.10 -3.89 -13.07
C GLY A 83 5.09 -4.22 -11.95
N TYR A 84 4.65 -4.93 -10.91
CA TYR A 84 5.54 -5.87 -10.23
C TYR A 84 5.42 -7.20 -10.97
N GLU A 85 6.05 -7.32 -12.13
CA GLU A 85 6.37 -8.65 -12.62
C GLU A 85 7.43 -9.23 -11.67
N ALA A 86 7.31 -10.51 -11.30
CA ALA A 86 8.30 -11.19 -10.48
C ALA A 86 9.72 -11.29 -11.13
N GLY A 87 9.96 -10.60 -12.26
CA GLY A 87 11.23 -10.43 -12.96
C GLY A 87 11.87 -9.03 -12.87
N ASP A 88 11.13 -7.99 -12.47
CA ASP A 88 11.62 -6.59 -12.54
C ASP A 88 12.79 -6.31 -11.59
N LEU A 89 12.85 -7.02 -10.47
CA LEU A 89 13.98 -6.95 -9.53
C LEU A 89 15.28 -7.52 -10.12
N GLN A 90 15.21 -8.45 -11.07
CA GLN A 90 16.38 -8.98 -11.78
C GLN A 90 16.84 -8.02 -12.89
N GLU A 91 15.89 -7.42 -13.61
CA GLU A 91 16.18 -6.49 -14.70
C GLU A 91 16.80 -5.17 -14.17
N GLN A 92 16.30 -4.65 -13.05
CA GLN A 92 16.87 -3.47 -12.40
C GLN A 92 18.26 -3.73 -11.79
N ARG A 93 18.55 -4.96 -11.32
CA ARG A 93 19.90 -5.35 -10.85
C ARG A 93 20.89 -5.53 -12.00
N ALA A 94 20.45 -6.08 -13.13
CA ALA A 94 21.28 -6.24 -14.32
C ALA A 94 21.66 -4.88 -14.95
N LYS A 95 20.70 -3.95 -15.02
CA LYS A 95 20.93 -2.60 -15.58
C LYS A 95 21.93 -1.80 -14.75
N ARG A 96 21.85 -1.88 -13.41
CA ARG A 96 22.78 -1.21 -12.50
C ARG A 96 24.19 -1.80 -12.50
N ALA A 97 24.34 -3.07 -12.90
CA ALA A 97 25.66 -3.72 -13.06
C ALA A 97 26.34 -3.41 -14.40
N GLY A 98 25.58 -3.00 -15.43
CA GLY A 98 26.11 -2.67 -16.76
C GLY A 98 26.65 -1.24 -16.90
N GLU A 99 26.13 -0.28 -16.13
CA GLU A 99 26.49 1.15 -16.23
C GLU A 99 27.81 1.52 -15.54
N GLY A 100 28.46 0.59 -14.84
CA GLY A 100 29.72 0.83 -14.10
C GLY A 100 31.01 0.65 -14.91
N ALA A 101 30.96 0.34 -16.21
CA ALA A 101 32.15 -0.06 -16.99
C ALA A 101 32.68 0.99 -17.98
N GLU A 102 32.02 2.14 -18.19
CA GLU A 102 32.42 3.12 -19.22
C GLU A 102 33.04 4.41 -18.67
N GLY A 103 33.49 4.41 -17.42
CA GLY A 103 33.97 5.60 -16.71
C GLY A 103 35.44 5.61 -16.29
N GLU A 104 36.36 4.93 -16.99
CA GLU A 104 37.80 5.03 -16.63
C GLU A 104 38.74 4.85 -17.83
N THR A 105 38.73 5.80 -18.77
CA THR A 105 39.92 6.16 -19.57
C THR A 105 39.85 7.62 -20.01
N ALA A 106 40.51 8.50 -19.26
CA ALA A 106 41.12 9.74 -19.76
C ALA A 106 42.16 10.25 -18.75
#